data_AF-A1TS12-F1
#
_entry.id   AF-A1TS12-F1
#
_cell.length_a   1.000
_cell.length_b   1.000
_cell.length_c   1.000
_cell.angle_alpha   90.00
_cell.angle_beta   90.00
_cell.angle_gamma   90.00
#
_symmetry.space_group_name_H-M   'P 1'
#
loop_
_entity.id
_entity.type
_entity.pdbx_description
1 polymer ?
#
loop_
_entity_poly.entity_id
_entity_poly.type
_entity_poly.pdbx_seq_one_letter_code
_entity_poly.pdbx_strand_id
1 'polypeptide(L)'
;MNGIVHVDTERLRAQLEDKLPPKVRRFRLDDIPGVMRSRLGWPVAAALMERWFRGAAFEMPDTIKSGQRHLIDLNSAQLDEDTVTMQWALGFARVRAAMSLLQAQWNSPAGIAQLQERIKQQSMRQTQPWRFGNLNQPAKALDENYQVNFLNVGRLGDPMD
;
A
#
# COMPACT_ATOMS: atom_id res chain seq x y z
N MET A 1 -53.11 42.66 38.04
CA MET A 1 -52.13 43.19 37.08
C MET A 1 -51.06 42.12 36.89
N ASN A 2 -51.19 41.26 35.88
CA ASN A 2 -50.18 40.23 35.60
C ASN A 2 -49.28 40.75 34.48
N GLY A 3 -48.10 41.24 34.86
CA GLY A 3 -47.08 41.70 33.92
C GLY A 3 -46.52 40.53 33.13
N ILE A 4 -46.72 40.53 31.82
CA ILE A 4 -46.08 39.59 30.91
C ILE A 4 -44.59 39.96 30.89
N VAL A 5 -43.75 39.09 31.44
CA VAL A 5 -42.29 39.26 31.41
C VAL A 5 -41.84 39.03 29.97
N HIS A 6 -41.42 40.10 29.28
CA HIS A 6 -40.74 39.97 27.99
C HIS A 6 -39.34 39.42 28.23
N VAL A 7 -39.18 38.12 27.98
CA VAL A 7 -37.87 37.48 27.96
C VAL A 7 -37.19 37.86 26.66
N ASP A 8 -36.00 38.47 26.78
CA ASP A 8 -35.10 38.71 25.65
C ASP A 8 -34.58 37.35 25.15
N THR A 9 -35.26 36.86 24.11
CA THR A 9 -35.02 35.54 23.52
C THR A 9 -33.64 35.40 22.90
N GLU A 10 -33.01 36.50 22.46
CA GLU A 10 -31.67 36.43 21.87
C GLU A 10 -30.61 36.25 22.95
N ARG A 11 -30.70 36.99 24.06
CA ARG A 11 -29.84 36.79 25.22
C ARG A 11 -29.98 35.39 25.81
N LEU A 12 -31.21 34.90 25.93
CA LEU A 12 -31.45 33.55 26.44
C LEU A 12 -30.84 32.49 25.50
N ARG A 13 -30.96 32.67 24.18
CA ARG A 13 -30.39 31.75 23.19
C ARG A 13 -28.86 31.73 23.24
N ALA A 14 -28.21 32.89 23.31
CA ALA A 14 -26.75 32.97 23.43
C ALA A 14 -26.24 32.31 24.73
N GLN A 15 -26.94 32.51 25.86
CA GLN A 15 -26.60 31.85 27.13
C GLN A 15 -26.81 30.34 27.09
N LEU A 16 -27.79 29.84 26.34
CA LEU A 16 -28.00 28.42 26.14
C LEU A 16 -26.91 27.82 25.24
N GLU A 17 -26.51 28.51 24.18
CA GLU A 17 -25.44 28.08 23.28
C GLU A 17 -24.07 28.00 23.96
N ASP A 18 -23.76 28.94 24.87
CA ASP A 18 -22.54 28.93 25.69
C ASP A 18 -22.50 27.77 26.70
N LYS A 19 -23.69 27.32 27.16
CA LYS A 19 -23.84 26.17 28.07
C LYS A 19 -23.89 24.82 27.37
N LEU A 20 -24.02 24.79 26.04
CA LEU A 20 -23.96 23.54 25.30
C LEU A 20 -22.51 23.02 25.33
N PRO A 21 -22.30 21.71 25.55
CA PRO A 21 -20.97 21.14 25.40
C PRO A 21 -20.45 21.46 23.99
N PRO A 22 -19.13 21.70 23.82
CA PRO A 22 -18.56 21.98 22.51
C PRO A 22 -19.00 20.87 21.54
N LYS A 23 -19.40 21.24 20.32
CA LYS A 23 -19.73 20.27 19.27
C LYS A 23 -18.47 19.49 18.92
N VAL A 24 -18.18 18.43 19.65
CA VAL A 24 -17.08 17.52 19.36
C VAL A 24 -17.50 16.68 18.16
N ARG A 25 -16.84 16.90 17.02
CA ARG A 25 -17.00 16.03 15.86
C ARG A 25 -16.58 14.62 16.27
N ARG A 26 -17.48 13.65 16.15
CA ARG A 26 -17.15 12.24 16.40
C ARG A 26 -16.06 11.80 15.43
N PHE A 27 -15.11 11.03 15.94
CA PHE A 27 -14.09 10.39 15.12
C PHE A 27 -14.76 9.46 14.10
N ARG A 28 -14.33 9.54 12.84
CA ARG A 28 -14.89 8.77 11.73
C ARG A 28 -13.81 7.90 11.09
N LEU A 29 -14.23 6.94 10.27
CA LEU A 29 -13.35 6.02 9.57
C LEU A 29 -12.34 6.78 8.66
N ASP A 30 -12.77 7.87 8.04
CA ASP A 30 -11.95 8.76 7.21
C ASP A 30 -10.92 9.59 8.00
N ASP A 31 -10.98 9.60 9.33
CA ASP A 31 -9.98 10.25 10.19
C ASP A 31 -8.78 9.36 10.50
N ILE A 32 -8.89 8.04 10.32
CA ILE A 32 -7.84 7.07 10.64
C ILE A 32 -6.51 7.39 9.92
N PRO A 33 -6.49 7.69 8.60
CA PRO A 33 -5.23 8.03 7.93
C PRO A 33 -4.56 9.27 8.52
N GLY A 34 -5.35 10.25 8.95
CA GLY A 34 -4.84 11.44 9.63
C GLY A 34 -4.12 11.11 10.94
N VAL A 35 -4.69 10.21 11.74
CA VAL A 35 -4.06 9.74 12.99
C VAL A 35 -2.80 8.92 12.70
N MET A 36 -2.86 7.99 11.75
CA MET A 36 -1.71 7.16 11.36
C MET A 36 -0.52 8.03 10.97
N ARG A 37 -0.74 9.07 10.17
CA ARG A 37 0.30 10.01 9.73
C ARG A 37 0.81 10.89 10.86
N SER A 38 -0.08 11.59 11.56
CA SER A 38 0.30 12.68 12.47
C SER A 38 0.60 12.24 13.91
N ARG A 39 0.16 11.03 14.33
CA ARG A 39 0.30 10.56 15.71
C ARG A 39 1.10 9.28 15.84
N LEU A 40 1.04 8.39 14.84
CA LEU A 40 1.69 7.07 14.90
C LEU A 40 2.96 6.99 14.06
N GLY A 41 3.22 7.97 13.18
CA GLY A 41 4.38 7.93 12.29
C GLY A 41 4.27 6.86 11.20
N TRP A 42 3.05 6.53 10.76
CA TRP A 42 2.74 5.49 9.77
C TRP A 42 2.24 6.08 8.43
N PRO A 43 3.06 6.89 7.72
CA PRO A 43 2.62 7.59 6.52
C PRO A 43 2.27 6.66 5.34
N VAL A 44 2.98 5.54 5.19
CA VAL A 44 2.74 4.56 4.12
C VAL A 44 1.42 3.83 4.34
N ALA A 45 1.16 3.37 5.56
CA ALA A 45 -0.10 2.71 5.88
C ALA A 45 -1.29 3.68 5.79
N ALA A 46 -1.09 4.97 6.14
CA ALA A 46 -2.09 6.01 5.90
C ALA A 46 -2.41 6.18 4.40
N ALA A 47 -1.38 6.22 3.55
CA ALA A 47 -1.54 6.36 2.10
C ALA A 47 -2.26 5.16 1.47
N LEU A 48 -1.95 3.93 1.91
CA LEU A 48 -2.68 2.72 1.49
C LEU A 48 -4.17 2.79 1.84
N MET A 49 -4.48 3.21 3.06
CA MET A 49 -5.87 3.34 3.50
C MET A 49 -6.61 4.48 2.78
N GLU A 50 -5.95 5.61 2.54
CA GLU A 50 -6.51 6.70 1.71
C GLU A 50 -6.78 6.25 0.28
N ARG A 51 -5.86 5.49 -0.33
CA ARG A 51 -6.05 4.89 -1.65
C ARG A 51 -7.25 3.94 -1.65
N TRP A 52 -7.40 3.12 -0.61
CA TRP A 52 -8.55 2.22 -0.46
C TRP A 52 -9.87 2.99 -0.32
N PHE A 53 -9.94 4.02 0.53
CA PHE A 53 -11.17 4.82 0.70
C PHE A 53 -11.56 5.61 -0.56
N ARG A 54 -10.58 6.09 -1.32
CA ARG A 54 -10.82 6.87 -2.56
C ARG A 54 -11.03 5.98 -3.79
N GLY A 55 -10.62 4.72 -3.70
CA GLY A 55 -10.68 3.77 -4.81
C GLY A 55 -12.12 3.46 -5.22
N ALA A 56 -12.32 3.19 -6.50
CA ALA A 56 -13.58 2.62 -6.98
C ALA A 56 -13.79 1.24 -6.34
N ALA A 57 -15.05 0.88 -6.06
CA ALA A 57 -15.39 -0.45 -5.62
C ALA A 57 -14.88 -1.46 -6.65
N PHE A 58 -14.00 -2.37 -6.21
CA PHE A 58 -13.41 -3.38 -7.06
C PHE A 58 -13.49 -4.73 -6.35
N GLU A 59 -14.32 -5.61 -6.90
CA GLU A 59 -14.33 -7.02 -6.51
C GLU A 59 -13.25 -7.74 -7.31
N MET A 60 -12.26 -8.27 -6.61
CA MET A 60 -11.19 -9.04 -7.24
C MET A 60 -11.78 -10.37 -7.78
N PRO A 61 -11.77 -10.61 -9.09
CA PRO A 61 -12.23 -11.87 -9.66
C PRO A 61 -11.32 -13.03 -9.25
N ASP A 62 -11.86 -14.24 -9.23
CA ASP A 62 -11.13 -15.43 -8.80
C ASP A 62 -9.92 -15.75 -9.68
N THR A 63 -9.94 -15.34 -10.95
CA THR A 63 -8.78 -15.46 -11.86
C THR A 63 -7.58 -14.64 -11.38
N ILE A 64 -7.80 -13.50 -10.72
CA ILE A 64 -6.73 -12.71 -10.10
C ILE A 64 -6.33 -13.35 -8.76
N LYS A 65 -7.27 -13.75 -7.91
CA LYS A 65 -6.97 -14.37 -6.60
C LYS A 65 -6.16 -15.67 -6.72
N SER A 66 -6.42 -16.45 -7.77
CA SER A 66 -5.74 -17.72 -8.05
C SER A 66 -4.43 -17.57 -8.84
N GLY A 67 -4.05 -16.35 -9.23
CA GLY A 67 -2.82 -16.10 -9.99
C GLY A 67 -2.87 -16.53 -11.47
N GLN A 68 -4.06 -16.76 -12.02
CA GLN A 68 -4.22 -17.10 -13.44
C GLN A 68 -3.99 -15.88 -14.36
N ARG A 69 -4.15 -14.68 -13.83
CA ARG A 69 -3.92 -13.43 -14.56
C ARG A 69 -2.49 -12.95 -14.36
N HIS A 70 -1.87 -12.52 -15.45
CA HIS A 70 -0.57 -11.87 -15.42
C HIS A 70 -0.65 -10.53 -14.68
N LEU A 71 0.35 -10.22 -13.86
CA LEU A 71 0.47 -8.96 -13.12
C LEU A 71 0.54 -7.77 -14.09
N ILE A 72 1.24 -7.93 -15.22
CA ILE A 72 1.37 -6.88 -16.23
C ILE A 72 0.02 -6.39 -16.77
N ASP A 73 -1.01 -7.25 -16.78
CA ASP A 73 -2.36 -6.95 -17.26
C ASP A 73 -3.21 -6.15 -16.26
N LEU A 74 -2.74 -5.99 -15.01
CA LEU A 74 -3.43 -5.24 -13.98
C LEU A 74 -3.17 -3.74 -14.16
N ASN A 75 -4.24 -2.94 -14.14
CA ASN A 75 -4.11 -1.48 -14.22
C ASN A 75 -3.86 -0.85 -12.84
N SER A 76 -3.57 0.46 -12.81
CA SER A 76 -3.24 1.19 -11.58
C SER A 76 -4.40 1.32 -10.57
N ALA A 77 -5.64 1.10 -11.00
CA ALA A 77 -6.76 1.00 -10.06
C ALA A 77 -6.74 -0.35 -9.31
N GLN A 78 -6.22 -1.40 -9.94
CA GLN A 78 -6.20 -2.77 -9.40
C GLN A 78 -4.91 -3.09 -8.63
N LEU A 79 -3.77 -2.57 -9.10
CA LEU A 79 -2.46 -2.80 -8.50
C LEU A 79 -1.78 -1.46 -8.19
N ASP A 80 -1.24 -1.34 -6.99
CA ASP A 80 -0.45 -0.20 -6.56
C ASP A 80 1.04 -0.53 -6.67
N GLU A 81 1.80 0.31 -7.36
CA GLU A 81 3.25 0.12 -7.56
C GLU A 81 4.07 1.21 -6.84
N ASP A 82 3.42 2.24 -6.29
CA ASP A 82 4.10 3.48 -5.90
C ASP A 82 4.07 3.75 -4.38
N THR A 83 3.05 3.28 -3.64
CA THR A 83 2.95 3.59 -2.21
C THR A 83 3.98 2.86 -1.37
N VAL A 84 4.22 1.58 -1.66
CA VAL A 84 5.16 0.72 -0.92
C VAL A 84 6.42 0.53 -1.76
N THR A 85 7.40 1.42 -1.57
CA THR A 85 8.64 1.39 -2.34
C THR A 85 9.70 0.49 -1.69
N MET A 86 10.63 -0.04 -2.50
CA MET A 86 11.81 -0.72 -1.96
C MET A 86 12.66 0.19 -1.08
N GLN A 87 12.73 1.50 -1.36
CA GLN A 87 13.42 2.46 -0.51
C GLN A 87 12.81 2.50 0.90
N TRP A 88 11.47 2.52 0.99
CA TRP A 88 10.77 2.45 2.28
C TRP A 88 10.98 1.09 2.95
N ALA A 89 10.82 -0.02 2.21
CA ALA A 89 10.97 -1.37 2.74
C ALA A 89 12.39 -1.63 3.29
N LEU A 90 13.43 -1.14 2.61
CA LEU A 90 14.82 -1.23 3.07
C LEU A 90 15.13 -0.36 4.31
N GLY A 91 14.19 0.48 4.74
CA GLY A 91 14.24 1.15 6.04
C GLY A 91 14.21 0.17 7.22
N PHE A 92 13.61 -1.01 7.03
CA PHE A 92 13.45 -2.03 8.07
C PHE A 92 14.61 -3.03 8.10
N ALA A 93 15.12 -3.32 9.30
CA ALA A 93 16.30 -4.18 9.47
C ALA A 93 16.08 -5.60 8.92
N ARG A 94 14.88 -6.16 9.10
CA ARG A 94 14.53 -7.50 8.61
C ARG A 94 14.58 -7.58 7.08
N VAL A 95 14.10 -6.54 6.40
CA VAL A 95 14.07 -6.48 4.93
C VAL A 95 15.50 -6.32 4.40
N ARG A 96 16.33 -5.51 5.06
CA ARG A 96 17.75 -5.41 4.70
C ARG A 96 18.47 -6.75 4.82
N ALA A 97 18.26 -7.48 5.92
CA ALA A 97 18.87 -8.79 6.10
C ALA A 97 18.43 -9.80 5.02
N ALA A 98 17.14 -9.81 4.70
CA ALA A 98 16.58 -10.62 3.61
C ALA A 98 17.17 -10.25 2.24
N MET A 99 17.28 -8.95 1.94
CA MET A 99 17.85 -8.47 0.68
C MET A 99 19.33 -8.86 0.56
N SER A 100 20.11 -8.71 1.62
CA SER A 100 21.51 -9.15 1.65
C SER A 100 21.65 -10.65 1.40
N LEU A 101 20.75 -11.46 1.97
CA LEU A 101 20.75 -12.90 1.74
C LEU A 101 20.41 -13.24 0.28
N LEU A 102 19.37 -12.61 -0.28
CA LEU A 102 19.00 -12.78 -1.69
C LEU A 102 20.14 -12.40 -2.63
N GLN A 103 20.84 -11.30 -2.34
CA GLN A 103 22.00 -10.85 -3.09
C GLN A 103 23.19 -11.81 -2.93
N ALA A 104 23.41 -12.40 -1.77
CA ALA A 104 24.49 -13.38 -1.57
C ALA A 104 24.19 -14.72 -2.27
N GLN A 105 22.91 -15.08 -2.40
CA GLN A 105 22.46 -16.38 -2.91
C GLN A 105 21.79 -16.30 -4.29
N TRP A 106 22.04 -15.22 -5.03
CA TRP A 106 21.42 -14.98 -6.33
C TRP A 106 21.71 -16.12 -7.32
N ASN A 107 22.90 -16.74 -7.23
CA ASN A 107 23.40 -17.80 -8.09
C ASN A 107 23.17 -19.21 -7.52
N SER A 108 22.16 -19.39 -6.66
CA SER A 108 21.75 -20.73 -6.24
C SER A 108 21.39 -21.60 -7.46
N PRO A 109 21.52 -22.95 -7.39
CA PRO A 109 21.15 -23.83 -8.50
C PRO A 109 19.72 -23.58 -9.02
N ALA A 110 18.77 -23.34 -8.11
CA ALA A 110 17.39 -23.00 -8.46
C ALA A 110 17.29 -21.63 -9.14
N GLY A 111 18.00 -20.60 -8.63
CA GLY A 111 18.02 -19.27 -9.24
C GLY A 111 18.63 -19.27 -10.64
N ILE A 112 19.71 -20.04 -10.85
CA ILE A 112 20.32 -20.23 -12.18
C ILE A 112 19.35 -20.95 -13.12
N ALA A 113 18.70 -22.03 -12.67
CA ALA A 113 17.72 -22.74 -13.49
C ALA A 113 16.54 -21.83 -13.90
N GLN A 114 16.02 -21.04 -12.95
CA GLN A 114 14.96 -20.08 -13.22
C GLN A 114 15.41 -18.98 -14.20
N LEU A 115 16.64 -18.48 -14.04
CA LEU A 115 17.23 -17.50 -14.96
C LEU A 115 17.33 -18.06 -16.38
N GLN A 116 17.85 -19.29 -16.52
CA GLN A 116 17.97 -19.95 -17.82
C GLN A 116 16.61 -20.15 -18.49
N GLU A 117 15.61 -20.61 -17.75
CA GLU A 117 14.27 -20.82 -18.28
C GLU A 117 13.66 -19.49 -18.76
N ARG A 118 13.77 -18.42 -17.95
CA ARG A 118 13.28 -17.09 -18.36
C ARG A 118 14.00 -16.54 -19.58
N ILE A 119 15.33 -16.67 -19.64
CA ILE A 119 16.10 -16.26 -20.83
C ILE A 119 15.65 -17.05 -22.05
N LYS A 120 15.47 -18.37 -21.94
CA LYS A 120 15.02 -19.24 -23.03
C LYS A 120 13.62 -18.87 -23.53
N GLN A 121 12.69 -18.59 -22.62
CA GLN A 121 11.34 -18.16 -22.98
C GLN A 121 11.34 -16.81 -23.69
N GLN A 122 12.16 -15.86 -23.22
CA GLN A 122 12.29 -14.54 -23.85
C GLN A 122 13.04 -14.61 -25.18
N SER A 123 14.07 -15.45 -25.30
CA SER A 123 14.89 -15.57 -26.51
C SER A 123 14.09 -16.06 -27.70
N MET A 124 13.08 -16.92 -27.49
CA MET A 124 12.16 -17.36 -28.55
C MET A 124 11.40 -16.19 -29.19
N ARG A 125 11.25 -15.07 -28.49
CA ARG A 125 10.53 -13.88 -28.95
C ARG A 125 11.46 -12.78 -29.45
N GLN A 126 12.78 -12.95 -29.29
CA GLN A 126 13.77 -11.92 -29.57
C GLN A 126 14.63 -12.32 -30.77
N THR A 127 14.71 -11.44 -31.76
CA THR A 127 15.53 -11.64 -32.97
C THR A 127 16.86 -10.88 -32.92
N GLN A 128 17.02 -9.97 -31.97
CA GLN A 128 18.23 -9.17 -31.77
C GLN A 128 18.78 -9.33 -30.35
N PRO A 129 20.08 -9.07 -30.10
CA PRO A 129 20.62 -9.02 -28.76
C PRO A 129 19.82 -8.07 -27.87
N TRP A 130 19.40 -8.52 -26.70
CA TRP A 130 18.64 -7.72 -25.75
C TRP A 130 19.25 -7.79 -24.36
N ARG A 131 18.93 -6.79 -23.54
CA ARG A 131 19.31 -6.77 -22.12
C ARG A 131 18.26 -7.54 -21.31
N PHE A 132 18.69 -8.59 -20.61
CA PHE A 132 17.85 -9.26 -19.62
C PHE A 132 17.76 -8.39 -18.36
N GLY A 133 16.54 -7.97 -18.00
CA GLY A 133 16.29 -7.02 -16.94
C GLY A 133 16.49 -5.56 -17.38
N ASN A 134 15.42 -4.77 -17.33
CA ASN A 134 15.46 -3.32 -17.55
C ASN A 134 14.77 -2.61 -16.38
N LEU A 135 15.58 -2.05 -15.47
CA LEU A 135 15.09 -1.37 -14.25
C LEU A 135 14.25 -0.11 -14.52
N ASN A 136 14.13 0.33 -15.77
CA ASN A 136 13.23 1.42 -16.16
C ASN A 136 11.79 0.95 -16.43
N GLN A 137 11.52 -0.36 -16.32
CA GLN A 137 10.17 -0.90 -16.46
C GLN A 137 9.38 -0.85 -15.15
N PRO A 138 8.03 -0.90 -15.20
CA PRO A 138 7.18 -0.98 -14.01
C PRO A 138 7.55 -2.17 -13.11
N ALA A 139 7.35 -2.02 -11.80
CA ALA A 139 7.70 -3.04 -10.82
C ALA A 139 7.01 -4.37 -11.11
N LYS A 140 5.73 -4.35 -11.51
CA LYS A 140 4.96 -5.55 -11.89
C LYS A 140 5.56 -6.29 -13.08
N ALA A 141 6.12 -5.56 -14.05
CA ALA A 141 6.75 -6.16 -15.22
C ALA A 141 8.10 -6.77 -14.85
N LEU A 142 8.81 -6.14 -13.90
CA LEU A 142 10.08 -6.64 -13.40
C LEU A 142 9.92 -7.95 -12.62
N ASP A 143 8.97 -7.96 -11.70
CA ASP A 143 8.58 -9.12 -10.88
C ASP A 143 8.19 -10.31 -11.76
N GLU A 144 7.26 -10.08 -12.69
CA GLU A 144 6.73 -11.15 -13.52
C GLU A 144 7.77 -11.73 -14.48
N ASN A 145 8.63 -10.89 -15.08
CA ASN A 145 9.48 -11.31 -16.20
C ASN A 145 10.93 -11.62 -15.85
N TYR A 146 11.49 -11.00 -14.80
CA TYR A 146 12.94 -11.09 -14.53
C TYR A 146 13.28 -11.58 -13.13
N GLN A 147 12.31 -11.76 -12.23
CA GLN A 147 12.61 -12.27 -10.89
C GLN A 147 13.03 -13.75 -10.92
N VAL A 148 14.22 -14.04 -10.40
CA VAL A 148 14.81 -15.39 -10.39
C VAL A 148 14.98 -15.96 -8.99
N ASN A 149 14.80 -15.14 -7.95
CA ASN A 149 14.91 -15.55 -6.57
C ASN A 149 13.94 -14.76 -5.69
N PHE A 150 13.46 -15.38 -4.62
CA PHE A 150 12.55 -14.75 -3.65
C PHE A 150 12.78 -15.35 -2.26
N LEU A 151 12.48 -14.55 -1.25
CA LEU A 151 12.55 -14.95 0.14
C LEU A 151 11.33 -14.41 0.86
N ASN A 152 10.70 -15.24 1.67
CA ASN A 152 9.61 -14.80 2.53
C ASN A 152 10.17 -13.93 3.66
N VAL A 153 9.63 -12.73 3.81
CA VAL A 153 9.96 -11.81 4.89
C VAL A 153 8.73 -11.62 5.76
N GLY A 154 8.91 -11.70 7.07
CA GLY A 154 7.82 -11.56 8.01
C GLY A 154 7.08 -12.87 8.29
N ARG A 155 6.44 -12.95 9.45
CA ARG A 155 5.45 -13.95 9.85
C ARG A 155 4.34 -13.26 10.64
N LEU A 156 3.17 -13.89 10.72
CA LEU A 156 2.00 -13.33 11.41
C LEU A 156 2.27 -12.97 12.88
N GLY A 157 3.18 -13.69 13.54
CA GLY A 157 3.56 -13.46 14.93
C GLY A 157 4.80 -12.58 15.12
N ASP A 158 5.36 -12.01 14.05
CA ASP A 158 6.53 -11.15 14.21
C ASP A 158 6.14 -9.86 14.94
N PRO A 159 6.97 -9.36 15.87
CA PRO A 159 6.75 -8.07 16.48
C PRO A 159 6.79 -6.98 15.41
N MET A 160 6.02 -5.89 15.61
CA MET A 160 6.17 -4.67 14.81
C MET A 160 7.60 -4.13 15.03
N ASP A 161 8.42 -4.13 13.98
CA ASP A 161 9.74 -3.48 13.96
C ASP A 161 9.66 -1.96 13.85
#